data_AF-A0A231RAG3-F1
#
_entry.id   AF-A0A231RAG3-F1
#
_cell.length_a   1.000
_cell.length_b   1.000
_cell.length_c   1.000
_cell.angle_alpha   90.00
_cell.angle_beta   90.00
_cell.angle_gamma   90.00
#
_symmetry.space_group_name_H-M   'P 1'
#
loop_
_entity.id
_entity.type
_entity.pdbx_description
1 polymer ?
#
loop_
_entity_poly.entity_id
_entity_poly.type
_entity_poly.pdbx_seq_one_letter_code
_entity_poly.pdbx_strand_id
1 'polypeptide(L)'
;MADSCNRQAIGSCSDAGGLNTTAIGAASHAEGFSTVAVGNSSHAEGSTSIAIGSASHAEGFITQALSDTAHAEGYGTIASGVASHAEGYANEARGIAAHSEGALGRAFGDYSHVEGMNTLAEGTNSHAEGAGTSALGNQAHTEGTNTTAEGDSSHAEGGNTTASGHASHAEGTGTTASGDSSHAEGSGTTASGNGSHAEGASTTASGEAAHAEGFSTTASGEAAHAEGFGTQASVRGSHAEGLGTSASGEAAHAEGEGAVASGGRSHAEGLRTRASGRSSHAEGSETTASGEASHAEGERSTASGDLSHAEGDDTSASGESSHAEGWSTEASGISSHAEGGRTIASGDYSHAEGLETDTNLFEGAHIMGRFGSATEEYSWFLADGDAITPDLAARISGPGEQGVTQNGWLAAPADYAEMFETFDGAPIDVGYFVTLEGNKIRKATSSDDYVLGITSATPAFVANAEELKWRSKYLKDEWGRLIKQEVQYEAEITMDGMLVRPARTELRKVVNPDFDPDRIYVPRSERPEWAAVGLVGQLRVRDDGSCHPNGYCRPNDEGIATTSPSGCRVLMRTGVNQILVMLGVSSKFL
;
A
#
# COMPACT_ATOMS: atom_id res chain seq x y z
N MET A 1 19.75 85.98 -59.81
CA MET A 1 20.34 84.65 -59.59
C MET A 1 19.96 84.27 -58.18
N ALA A 2 19.04 83.32 -58.03
CA ALA A 2 18.58 82.86 -56.73
C ALA A 2 19.73 82.11 -56.05
N ASP A 3 20.06 82.51 -54.83
CA ASP A 3 21.08 81.86 -54.02
C ASP A 3 20.61 80.41 -53.78
N SER A 4 21.34 79.44 -54.31
CA SER A 4 20.89 78.04 -54.51
C SER A 4 20.88 77.20 -53.22
N CYS A 5 20.85 77.85 -52.05
CA CYS A 5 20.88 77.22 -50.73
C CYS A 5 19.58 77.58 -49.99
N ASN A 6 18.62 76.66 -49.91
CA ASN A 6 17.41 76.87 -49.11
C ASN A 6 17.77 76.78 -47.62
N ARG A 7 18.15 77.89 -46.98
CA ARG A 7 18.49 77.97 -45.55
C ARG A 7 17.53 78.89 -44.81
N GLN A 8 16.96 78.44 -43.70
CA GLN A 8 16.06 79.24 -42.87
C GLN A 8 16.48 79.14 -41.41
N ALA A 9 16.81 80.27 -40.77
CA ALA A 9 17.13 80.34 -39.35
C ALA A 9 16.23 81.40 -38.68
N ILE A 10 15.45 81.00 -37.66
CA ILE A 10 14.48 81.85 -36.97
C ILE A 10 14.60 81.67 -35.45
N GLY A 11 15.28 82.58 -34.78
CA GLY A 11 15.43 82.57 -33.32
C GLY A 11 16.70 83.28 -32.86
N SER A 12 16.82 83.54 -31.56
CA SER A 12 18.06 84.10 -31.01
C SER A 12 19.17 83.05 -31.07
N CYS A 13 20.30 83.36 -31.69
CA CYS A 13 21.43 82.42 -31.84
C CYS A 13 21.10 81.12 -32.61
N SER A 14 20.05 81.11 -33.45
CA SER A 14 19.78 79.98 -34.34
C SER A 14 20.74 79.97 -35.53
N ASP A 15 21.22 78.80 -35.95
CA ASP A 15 22.04 78.62 -37.15
C ASP A 15 21.48 77.55 -38.09
N ALA A 16 21.50 77.85 -39.39
CA ALA A 16 21.13 76.91 -40.46
C ALA A 16 22.30 76.81 -41.45
N GLY A 17 23.44 76.32 -40.99
CA GLY A 17 24.70 76.28 -41.73
C GLY A 17 24.73 75.32 -42.93
N GLY A 18 23.92 74.28 -42.90
CA GLY A 18 23.85 73.24 -43.93
C GLY A 18 23.20 73.63 -45.27
N LEU A 19 23.12 72.70 -46.23
CA LEU A 19 22.35 72.88 -47.47
C LEU A 19 20.92 72.38 -47.28
N ASN A 20 19.89 73.13 -47.72
CA ASN A 20 18.48 72.77 -47.57
C ASN A 20 18.01 72.61 -46.11
N THR A 21 18.45 73.49 -45.21
CA THR A 21 18.24 73.37 -43.77
C THR A 21 17.24 74.39 -43.21
N THR A 22 16.56 74.01 -42.13
CA THR A 22 15.64 74.89 -41.37
C THR A 22 15.93 74.77 -39.88
N ALA A 23 16.22 75.88 -39.20
CA ALA A 23 16.44 75.99 -37.77
C ALA A 23 15.46 77.02 -37.16
N ILE A 24 14.58 76.62 -36.24
CA ILE A 24 13.58 77.48 -35.61
C ILE A 24 13.61 77.30 -34.08
N GLY A 25 14.03 78.33 -33.35
CA GLY A 25 14.14 78.30 -31.89
C GLY A 25 15.36 79.06 -31.38
N ALA A 26 15.40 79.36 -30.09
CA ALA A 26 16.61 79.95 -29.49
C ALA A 26 17.72 78.90 -29.46
N ALA A 27 18.92 79.23 -29.95
CA ALA A 27 20.08 78.33 -30.04
C ALA A 27 19.86 77.02 -30.84
N SER A 28 18.87 76.97 -31.75
CA SER A 28 18.66 75.81 -32.63
C SER A 28 19.71 75.75 -33.75
N HIS A 29 20.28 74.58 -34.03
CA HIS A 29 21.31 74.38 -35.05
C HIS A 29 20.88 73.31 -36.08
N ALA A 30 20.92 73.65 -37.37
CA ALA A 30 20.71 72.73 -38.49
C ALA A 30 21.92 72.77 -39.43
N GLU A 31 22.92 71.94 -39.15
CA GLU A 31 24.26 71.99 -39.76
C GLU A 31 24.46 70.95 -40.89
N GLY A 32 23.59 69.94 -40.94
CA GLY A 32 23.66 68.83 -41.87
C GLY A 32 23.19 69.08 -43.31
N PHE A 33 22.96 68.02 -44.10
CA PHE A 33 22.35 68.13 -45.43
C PHE A 33 20.85 67.85 -45.36
N SER A 34 20.00 68.79 -45.79
CA SER A 34 18.55 68.63 -45.81
C SER A 34 17.91 68.38 -44.43
N THR A 35 18.38 69.08 -43.39
CA THR A 35 17.97 68.87 -41.99
C THR A 35 16.96 69.91 -41.48
N VAL A 36 16.18 69.52 -40.46
CA VAL A 36 15.20 70.39 -39.79
C VAL A 36 15.43 70.35 -38.28
N ALA A 37 15.64 71.50 -37.63
CA ALA A 37 15.78 71.65 -36.19
C ALA A 37 14.73 72.66 -35.68
N VAL A 38 13.76 72.23 -34.87
CA VAL A 38 12.68 73.08 -34.33
C VAL A 38 12.54 72.89 -32.83
N GLY A 39 12.94 73.89 -32.05
CA GLY A 39 12.91 73.87 -30.59
C GLY A 39 14.02 74.71 -29.97
N ASN A 40 13.94 75.00 -28.67
CA ASN A 40 15.05 75.64 -27.97
C ASN A 40 16.23 74.67 -27.91
N SER A 41 17.40 75.08 -28.38
CA SER A 41 18.63 74.26 -28.38
C SER A 41 18.50 72.93 -29.14
N SER A 42 17.55 72.79 -30.08
CA SER A 42 17.44 71.60 -30.95
C SER A 42 18.62 71.54 -31.93
N HIS A 43 19.18 70.36 -32.17
CA HIS A 43 20.36 70.18 -33.03
C HIS A 43 20.15 69.07 -34.08
N ALA A 44 20.35 69.39 -35.37
CA ALA A 44 20.28 68.41 -36.47
C ALA A 44 21.51 68.53 -37.39
N GLU A 45 22.45 67.58 -37.26
CA GLU A 45 23.75 67.60 -37.96
C GLU A 45 23.97 66.45 -38.96
N GLY A 46 23.00 65.52 -39.06
CA GLY A 46 23.01 64.41 -40.00
C GLY A 46 22.71 64.77 -41.47
N SER A 47 22.23 63.79 -42.24
CA SER A 47 21.72 63.98 -43.59
C SER A 47 20.27 63.51 -43.63
N THR A 48 19.36 64.38 -44.09
CA THR A 48 17.91 64.20 -44.04
C THR A 48 17.37 63.93 -42.62
N SER A 49 18.02 64.48 -41.59
CA SER A 49 17.61 64.34 -40.18
C SER A 49 16.65 65.43 -39.70
N ILE A 50 15.78 65.09 -38.75
CA ILE A 50 14.77 65.97 -38.16
C ILE A 50 14.91 65.94 -36.64
N ALA A 51 15.07 67.12 -36.02
CA ALA A 51 15.09 67.31 -34.56
C ALA A 51 14.00 68.32 -34.18
N ILE A 52 12.91 67.86 -33.58
CA ILE A 52 11.78 68.69 -33.13
C ILE A 52 11.58 68.46 -31.64
N GLY A 53 11.71 69.52 -30.83
CA GLY A 53 11.67 69.45 -29.37
C GLY A 53 12.74 70.32 -28.72
N SER A 54 12.53 70.72 -27.48
CA SER A 54 13.56 71.42 -26.70
C SER A 54 14.74 70.47 -26.45
N ALA A 55 15.95 70.88 -26.82
CA ALA A 55 17.18 70.10 -26.72
C ALA A 55 17.14 68.72 -27.40
N SER A 56 16.27 68.53 -28.41
CA SER A 56 16.28 67.32 -29.25
C SER A 56 17.53 67.29 -30.15
N HIS A 57 18.14 66.13 -30.36
CA HIS A 57 19.34 65.97 -31.19
C HIS A 57 19.16 64.84 -32.22
N ALA A 58 19.43 65.11 -33.49
CA ALA A 58 19.35 64.13 -34.56
C ALA A 58 20.59 64.14 -35.48
N GLU A 59 21.35 63.04 -35.47
CA GLU A 59 22.53 62.81 -36.29
C GLU A 59 22.41 61.51 -37.11
N GLY A 60 23.33 61.26 -38.05
CA GLY A 60 23.23 60.10 -38.96
C GLY A 60 22.44 60.36 -40.25
N PHE A 61 21.78 59.35 -40.84
CA PHE A 61 21.05 59.43 -42.12
C PHE A 61 19.58 59.02 -41.98
N ILE A 62 18.64 59.90 -42.35
CA ILE A 62 17.18 59.70 -42.22
C ILE A 62 16.79 59.43 -40.75
N THR A 63 17.27 60.24 -39.80
CA THR A 63 16.95 60.09 -38.38
C THR A 63 15.93 61.14 -37.91
N GLN A 64 15.12 60.79 -36.92
CA GLN A 64 14.04 61.66 -36.41
C GLN A 64 14.01 61.68 -34.88
N ALA A 65 14.40 62.80 -34.26
CA ALA A 65 14.15 63.09 -32.85
C ALA A 65 12.94 64.06 -32.75
N LEU A 66 11.82 63.65 -32.14
CA LEU A 66 10.53 64.34 -32.27
C LEU A 66 9.91 64.84 -30.95
N SER A 67 10.67 64.79 -29.85
CA SER A 67 10.23 65.25 -28.53
C SER A 67 11.36 65.93 -27.75
N ASP A 68 11.02 66.52 -26.60
CA ASP A 68 11.99 67.19 -25.74
C ASP A 68 13.07 66.21 -25.27
N THR A 69 14.34 66.61 -25.42
CA THR A 69 15.54 65.82 -25.09
C THR A 69 15.67 64.47 -25.80
N ALA A 70 14.87 64.22 -26.85
CA ALA A 70 15.01 63.00 -27.66
C ALA A 70 16.33 63.01 -28.46
N HIS A 71 16.98 61.85 -28.56
CA HIS A 71 18.22 61.66 -29.32
C HIS A 71 18.05 60.56 -30.38
N ALA A 72 18.38 60.84 -31.63
CA ALA A 72 18.33 59.85 -32.72
C ALA A 72 19.63 59.86 -33.53
N GLU A 73 20.33 58.72 -33.60
CA GLU A 73 21.57 58.55 -34.36
C GLU A 73 21.54 57.26 -35.21
N GLY A 74 22.47 57.13 -36.16
CA GLY A 74 22.55 55.97 -37.06
C GLY A 74 21.83 56.11 -38.42
N TYR A 75 21.09 55.09 -38.86
CA TYR A 75 20.39 55.04 -40.15
C TYR A 75 18.90 54.75 -39.95
N GLY A 76 18.01 55.66 -40.34
CA GLY A 76 16.57 55.40 -40.33
C GLY A 76 15.93 55.34 -38.93
N THR A 77 16.59 55.83 -37.88
CA THR A 77 16.11 55.72 -36.49
C THR A 77 15.08 56.81 -36.13
N ILE A 78 14.19 56.49 -35.19
CA ILE A 78 13.13 57.38 -34.72
C ILE A 78 13.09 57.39 -33.19
N ALA A 79 13.34 58.55 -32.58
CA ALA A 79 13.17 58.81 -31.16
C ALA A 79 12.03 59.83 -30.97
N SER A 80 10.87 59.40 -30.50
CA SER A 80 9.66 60.24 -30.39
C SER A 80 9.09 60.39 -28.98
N GLY A 81 9.67 59.70 -28.01
CA GLY A 81 9.35 59.88 -26.59
C GLY A 81 10.16 61.01 -25.96
N VAL A 82 9.65 61.60 -24.87
CA VAL A 82 10.44 62.57 -24.08
C VAL A 82 11.68 61.85 -23.53
N ALA A 83 12.87 62.42 -23.74
CA ALA A 83 14.15 61.82 -23.35
C ALA A 83 14.43 60.42 -23.95
N SER A 84 13.75 60.03 -25.03
CA SER A 84 14.00 58.74 -25.69
C SER A 84 15.29 58.78 -26.51
N HIS A 85 15.97 57.64 -26.63
CA HIS A 85 17.20 57.51 -27.43
C HIS A 85 17.10 56.31 -28.38
N ALA A 86 17.36 56.54 -29.68
CA ALA A 86 17.39 55.51 -30.70
C ALA A 86 18.69 55.60 -31.54
N GLU A 87 19.47 54.51 -31.57
CA GLU A 87 20.74 54.41 -32.28
C GLU A 87 20.82 53.14 -33.14
N GLY A 88 21.68 53.09 -34.17
CA GLY A 88 21.83 51.89 -35.02
C GLY A 88 21.04 51.92 -36.35
N TYR A 89 20.33 50.85 -36.70
CA TYR A 89 19.63 50.70 -38.00
C TYR A 89 18.12 50.50 -37.84
N ALA A 90 17.34 51.48 -38.29
CA ALA A 90 15.87 51.42 -38.35
C ALA A 90 15.20 51.09 -37.00
N ASN A 91 15.76 51.63 -35.92
CA ASN A 91 15.26 51.49 -34.56
C ASN A 91 14.22 52.57 -34.20
N GLU A 92 13.26 52.22 -33.35
CA GLU A 92 12.22 53.13 -32.87
C GLU A 92 12.12 53.15 -31.34
N ALA A 93 12.37 54.30 -30.73
CA ALA A 93 12.12 54.58 -29.32
C ALA A 93 10.96 55.58 -29.19
N ARG A 94 9.80 55.12 -28.69
CA ARG A 94 8.56 55.94 -28.61
C ARG A 94 8.08 56.23 -27.19
N GLY A 95 8.45 55.40 -26.21
CA GLY A 95 8.12 55.64 -24.80
C GLY A 95 8.97 56.75 -24.16
N ILE A 96 8.51 57.31 -23.04
CA ILE A 96 9.27 58.26 -22.23
C ILE A 96 10.53 57.56 -21.73
N ALA A 97 11.70 58.18 -21.96
CA ALA A 97 13.01 57.63 -21.60
C ALA A 97 13.27 56.21 -22.13
N ALA A 98 12.63 55.84 -23.26
CA ALA A 98 12.87 54.56 -23.92
C ALA A 98 14.22 54.54 -24.65
N HIS A 99 14.90 53.40 -24.67
CA HIS A 99 16.17 53.18 -25.36
C HIS A 99 16.04 52.10 -26.42
N SER A 100 16.54 52.36 -27.63
CA SER A 100 16.56 51.36 -28.71
C SER A 100 17.87 51.37 -29.48
N GLU A 101 18.64 50.28 -29.35
CA GLU A 101 19.94 50.09 -30.02
C GLU A 101 19.98 48.79 -30.84
N GLY A 102 20.92 48.67 -31.78
CA GLY A 102 21.02 47.53 -32.71
C GLY A 102 20.31 47.74 -34.06
N ALA A 103 19.40 46.83 -34.45
CA ALA A 103 18.72 46.85 -35.74
C ALA A 103 17.25 46.38 -35.69
N LEU A 104 16.32 47.17 -36.22
CA LEU A 104 14.88 46.88 -36.27
C LEU A 104 14.22 46.69 -34.88
N GLY A 105 14.82 47.26 -33.84
CA GLY A 105 14.31 47.28 -32.47
C GLY A 105 13.19 48.31 -32.28
N ARG A 106 12.23 47.98 -31.41
CA ARG A 106 11.08 48.83 -31.08
C ARG A 106 10.88 48.92 -29.57
N ALA A 107 11.27 50.03 -28.97
CA ALA A 107 11.05 50.36 -27.56
C ALA A 107 9.84 51.31 -27.43
N PHE A 108 8.66 50.76 -27.19
CA PHE A 108 7.39 51.50 -27.15
C PHE A 108 6.90 51.80 -25.73
N GLY A 109 7.28 51.00 -24.74
CA GLY A 109 6.92 51.25 -23.34
C GLY A 109 7.72 52.39 -22.71
N ASP A 110 7.14 53.06 -21.71
CA ASP A 110 7.90 54.03 -20.91
C ASP A 110 9.03 53.33 -20.15
N TYR A 111 10.22 53.91 -20.17
CA TYR A 111 11.45 53.33 -19.59
C TYR A 111 11.84 51.97 -20.19
N SER A 112 11.32 51.62 -21.37
CA SER A 112 11.67 50.37 -22.04
C SER A 112 13.07 50.42 -22.65
N HIS A 113 13.70 49.26 -22.78
CA HIS A 113 15.00 49.10 -23.40
C HIS A 113 14.95 47.96 -24.42
N VAL A 114 15.48 48.19 -25.62
CA VAL A 114 15.71 47.12 -26.59
C VAL A 114 17.13 47.17 -27.15
N GLU A 115 17.76 46.01 -27.27
CA GLU A 115 19.05 45.81 -27.92
C GLU A 115 18.98 44.60 -28.87
N GLY A 116 19.79 44.58 -29.93
CA GLY A 116 19.92 43.44 -30.83
C GLY A 116 19.14 43.58 -32.14
N MET A 117 18.61 42.47 -32.68
CA MET A 117 17.97 42.41 -34.00
C MET A 117 16.48 42.03 -33.90
N ASN A 118 15.60 42.89 -34.43
CA ASN A 118 14.16 42.64 -34.49
C ASN A 118 13.54 42.37 -33.10
N THR A 119 13.89 43.20 -32.12
CA THR A 119 13.43 43.12 -30.73
C THR A 119 12.28 44.09 -30.46
N LEU A 120 11.42 43.78 -29.51
CA LEU A 120 10.23 44.57 -29.17
C LEU A 120 10.04 44.65 -27.65
N ALA A 121 9.88 45.86 -27.12
CA ALA A 121 9.55 46.11 -25.73
C ALA A 121 8.33 47.06 -25.65
N GLU A 122 7.16 46.54 -25.29
CA GLU A 122 5.90 47.30 -25.24
C GLU A 122 5.50 47.72 -23.81
N GLY A 123 5.84 46.91 -22.81
CA GLY A 123 5.47 47.17 -21.43
C GLY A 123 6.30 48.28 -20.76
N THR A 124 5.76 48.87 -19.69
CA THR A 124 6.51 49.87 -18.91
C THR A 124 7.68 49.18 -18.19
N ASN A 125 8.89 49.75 -18.24
CA ASN A 125 10.14 49.13 -17.76
C ASN A 125 10.44 47.75 -18.36
N SER A 126 9.95 47.45 -19.57
CA SER A 126 10.28 46.18 -20.25
C SER A 126 11.67 46.21 -20.88
N HIS A 127 12.32 45.06 -20.95
CA HIS A 127 13.66 44.91 -21.51
C HIS A 127 13.68 43.74 -22.51
N ALA A 128 14.13 43.99 -23.74
CA ALA A 128 14.27 42.95 -24.75
C ALA A 128 15.64 42.99 -25.45
N GLU A 129 16.46 41.97 -25.23
CA GLU A 129 17.77 41.77 -25.86
C GLU A 129 17.75 40.56 -26.80
N GLY A 130 18.61 40.55 -27.82
CA GLY A 130 18.91 39.37 -28.63
C GLY A 130 18.33 39.43 -30.05
N ALA A 131 17.75 38.32 -30.53
CA ALA A 131 17.27 38.19 -31.91
C ALA A 131 15.81 37.71 -31.95
N GLY A 132 14.89 38.56 -32.42
CA GLY A 132 13.47 38.20 -32.53
C GLY A 132 12.76 38.06 -31.18
N THR A 133 13.18 38.81 -30.16
CA THR A 133 12.63 38.75 -28.80
C THR A 133 11.52 39.77 -28.57
N SER A 134 10.59 39.51 -27.65
CA SER A 134 9.43 40.39 -27.37
C SER A 134 9.05 40.42 -25.89
N ALA A 135 9.27 41.55 -25.23
CA ALA A 135 8.84 41.83 -23.86
C ALA A 135 7.57 42.71 -23.87
N LEU A 136 6.39 42.09 -23.70
CA LEU A 136 5.09 42.75 -23.85
C LEU A 136 4.49 43.19 -22.51
N GLY A 137 4.75 42.46 -21.42
CA GLY A 137 4.27 42.78 -20.08
C GLY A 137 5.05 43.91 -19.40
N ASN A 138 4.46 44.54 -18.37
CA ASN A 138 5.19 45.54 -17.57
C ASN A 138 6.30 44.86 -16.77
N GLN A 139 7.49 45.45 -16.74
CA GLN A 139 8.69 44.84 -16.13
C GLN A 139 9.03 43.45 -16.70
N ALA A 140 8.54 43.11 -17.90
CA ALA A 140 8.90 41.87 -18.56
C ALA A 140 10.33 41.94 -19.10
N HIS A 141 11.03 40.80 -19.05
CA HIS A 141 12.40 40.67 -19.53
C HIS A 141 12.51 39.53 -20.54
N THR A 142 13.13 39.79 -21.68
CA THR A 142 13.46 38.76 -22.66
C THR A 142 14.89 38.86 -23.14
N GLU A 143 15.58 37.73 -23.24
CA GLU A 143 16.89 37.63 -23.86
C GLU A 143 17.01 36.36 -24.72
N GLY A 144 17.99 36.31 -25.62
CA GLY A 144 18.26 35.14 -26.47
C GLY A 144 17.66 35.21 -27.88
N THR A 145 17.05 34.13 -28.36
CA THR A 145 16.54 34.02 -29.76
C THR A 145 15.10 33.53 -29.80
N ASN A 146 14.21 34.29 -30.45
CA ASN A 146 12.78 34.00 -30.55
C ASN A 146 12.11 33.77 -29.18
N THR A 147 12.40 34.62 -28.19
CA THR A 147 11.82 34.53 -26.85
C THR A 147 10.69 35.55 -26.67
N THR A 148 9.69 35.23 -25.86
CA THR A 148 8.52 36.10 -25.65
C THR A 148 8.10 36.11 -24.19
N ALA A 149 8.04 37.28 -23.57
CA ALA A 149 7.53 37.49 -22.22
C ALA A 149 6.26 38.34 -22.28
N GLU A 150 5.10 37.73 -22.08
CA GLU A 150 3.79 38.40 -22.21
C GLU A 150 3.21 38.88 -20.87
N GLY A 151 3.53 38.17 -19.78
CA GLY A 151 3.03 38.46 -18.44
C GLY A 151 3.74 39.65 -17.78
N ASP A 152 3.03 40.33 -16.87
CA ASP A 152 3.67 41.33 -16.03
C ASP A 152 4.74 40.67 -15.15
N SER A 153 5.93 41.25 -15.10
CA SER A 153 7.12 40.73 -14.42
C SER A 153 7.57 39.34 -14.88
N SER A 154 7.20 38.91 -16.10
CA SER A 154 7.67 37.62 -16.62
C SER A 154 9.07 37.70 -17.23
N HIS A 155 9.79 36.57 -17.22
CA HIS A 155 11.15 36.45 -17.73
C HIS A 155 11.25 35.28 -18.71
N ALA A 156 11.71 35.53 -19.94
CA ALA A 156 11.95 34.49 -20.93
C ALA A 156 13.37 34.58 -21.50
N GLU A 157 14.16 33.51 -21.36
CA GLU A 157 15.54 33.46 -21.84
C GLU A 157 15.85 32.17 -22.60
N GLY A 158 16.90 32.21 -23.45
CA GLY A 158 17.32 31.07 -24.27
C GLY A 158 16.79 31.09 -25.71
N GLY A 159 16.19 29.99 -26.17
CA GLY A 159 15.80 29.79 -27.57
C GLY A 159 14.37 29.27 -27.73
N ASN A 160 13.52 30.02 -28.44
CA ASN A 160 12.11 29.64 -28.65
C ASN A 160 11.35 29.42 -27.33
N THR A 161 11.50 30.35 -26.39
CA THR A 161 10.90 30.27 -25.04
C THR A 161 9.75 31.26 -24.89
N THR A 162 8.76 30.92 -24.05
CA THR A 162 7.58 31.78 -23.83
C THR A 162 7.20 31.82 -22.35
N ALA A 163 7.15 33.02 -21.77
CA ALA A 163 6.73 33.28 -20.39
C ALA A 163 5.49 34.20 -20.38
N SER A 164 4.29 33.62 -20.32
CA SER A 164 3.02 34.35 -20.47
C SER A 164 2.21 34.52 -19.19
N GLY A 165 2.58 33.85 -18.09
CA GLY A 165 1.93 34.04 -16.79
C GLY A 165 2.46 35.26 -16.03
N HIS A 166 1.70 35.78 -15.06
CA HIS A 166 2.21 36.84 -14.18
C HIS A 166 3.38 36.31 -13.35
N ALA A 167 4.53 37.01 -13.36
CA ALA A 167 5.76 36.59 -12.70
C ALA A 167 6.25 35.17 -13.09
N SER A 168 5.92 34.69 -14.29
CA SER A 168 6.41 33.40 -14.80
C SER A 168 7.84 33.49 -15.32
N HIS A 169 8.60 32.40 -15.22
CA HIS A 169 9.97 32.30 -15.73
C HIS A 169 10.10 31.10 -16.68
N ALA A 170 10.53 31.33 -17.93
CA ALA A 170 10.92 30.27 -18.87
C ALA A 170 12.39 30.41 -19.31
N GLU A 171 13.21 29.39 -19.10
CA GLU A 171 14.63 29.33 -19.49
C GLU A 171 14.89 28.07 -20.34
N GLY A 172 15.81 28.16 -21.31
CA GLY A 172 16.31 26.99 -22.06
C GLY A 172 15.91 26.97 -23.54
N THR A 173 15.48 25.82 -24.07
CA THR A 173 15.09 25.65 -25.49
C THR A 173 13.68 25.09 -25.64
N GLY A 174 12.79 25.81 -26.31
CA GLY A 174 11.42 25.33 -26.54
C GLY A 174 10.59 25.24 -25.26
N THR A 175 10.87 26.07 -24.25
CA THR A 175 10.21 26.03 -22.94
C THR A 175 9.02 26.99 -22.88
N THR A 176 8.01 26.66 -22.07
CA THR A 176 6.81 27.48 -21.92
C THR A 176 6.39 27.55 -20.46
N ALA A 177 6.35 28.75 -19.88
CA ALA A 177 5.81 29.03 -18.56
C ALA A 177 4.56 29.92 -18.71
N SER A 178 3.36 29.34 -18.59
CA SER A 178 2.10 30.03 -18.85
C SER A 178 1.19 30.18 -17.63
N GLY A 179 1.51 29.50 -16.52
CA GLY A 179 0.83 29.71 -15.25
C GLY A 179 1.40 30.92 -14.49
N ASP A 180 0.59 31.57 -13.65
CA ASP A 180 1.10 32.62 -12.76
C ASP A 180 2.15 32.04 -11.81
N SER A 181 3.26 32.75 -11.62
CA SER A 181 4.42 32.30 -10.83
C SER A 181 4.97 30.92 -11.23
N SER A 182 4.74 30.48 -12.47
CA SER A 182 5.27 29.21 -12.98
C SER A 182 6.74 29.32 -13.39
N HIS A 183 7.44 28.18 -13.34
CA HIS A 183 8.84 28.07 -13.71
C HIS A 183 9.04 26.90 -14.68
N ALA A 184 9.59 27.15 -15.87
CA ALA A 184 9.92 26.12 -16.86
C ALA A 184 11.39 26.23 -17.29
N GLU A 185 12.22 25.23 -17.00
CA GLU A 185 13.64 25.20 -17.32
C GLU A 185 13.99 23.96 -18.16
N GLY A 186 14.91 24.09 -19.12
CA GLY A 186 15.49 22.97 -19.85
C GLY A 186 15.11 22.88 -21.33
N SER A 187 14.69 21.70 -21.82
CA SER A 187 14.43 21.46 -23.25
C SER A 187 13.04 20.88 -23.51
N GLY A 188 12.17 21.66 -24.16
CA GLY A 188 10.79 21.24 -24.44
C GLY A 188 9.94 21.08 -23.19
N THR A 189 10.19 21.88 -22.15
CA THR A 189 9.47 21.82 -20.87
C THR A 189 8.26 22.76 -20.87
N THR A 190 7.21 22.41 -20.14
CA THR A 190 5.98 23.21 -20.05
C THR A 190 5.47 23.28 -18.61
N ALA A 191 5.44 24.48 -18.04
CA ALA A 191 4.83 24.79 -16.75
C ALA A 191 3.59 25.67 -16.97
N SER A 192 2.40 25.07 -16.89
CA SER A 192 1.12 25.73 -17.22
C SER A 192 0.16 25.88 -16.04
N GLY A 193 0.48 25.25 -14.91
CA GLY A 193 -0.26 25.43 -13.66
C GLY A 193 0.19 26.68 -12.90
N ASN A 194 -0.70 27.27 -12.11
CA ASN A 194 -0.30 28.34 -11.20
C ASN A 194 0.71 27.81 -10.17
N GLY A 195 1.85 28.47 -10.01
CA GLY A 195 2.94 28.05 -9.13
C GLY A 195 3.59 26.71 -9.53
N SER A 196 3.36 26.23 -10.76
CA SER A 196 3.92 24.96 -11.22
C SER A 196 5.39 25.08 -11.62
N HIS A 197 6.17 24.01 -11.45
CA HIS A 197 7.58 23.93 -11.82
C HIS A 197 7.81 22.73 -12.75
N ALA A 198 8.34 22.96 -13.94
CA ALA A 198 8.81 21.91 -14.86
C ALA A 198 10.31 22.09 -15.18
N GLU A 199 11.14 21.08 -14.88
CA GLU A 199 12.59 21.09 -15.14
C GLU A 199 13.01 19.85 -15.96
N GLY A 200 14.02 19.99 -16.82
CA GLY A 200 14.65 18.86 -17.53
C GLY A 200 14.33 18.81 -19.02
N ALA A 201 13.91 17.66 -19.54
CA ALA A 201 13.67 17.45 -20.96
C ALA A 201 12.31 16.78 -21.25
N SER A 202 11.50 17.43 -22.10
CA SER A 202 10.12 16.98 -22.41
C SER A 202 9.25 16.79 -21.17
N THR A 203 9.40 17.68 -20.18
CA THR A 203 8.66 17.62 -18.91
C THR A 203 7.45 18.54 -18.94
N THR A 204 6.38 18.17 -18.23
CA THR A 204 5.14 18.96 -18.19
C THR A 204 4.58 19.01 -16.77
N ALA A 205 4.51 20.22 -16.21
CA ALA A 205 3.77 20.51 -14.99
C ALA A 205 2.53 21.36 -15.34
N SER A 206 1.34 20.78 -15.24
CA SER A 206 0.08 21.44 -15.67
C SER A 206 -0.95 21.62 -14.55
N GLY A 207 -0.77 20.94 -13.42
CA GLY A 207 -1.59 21.18 -12.22
C GLY A 207 -1.14 22.39 -11.43
N GLU A 208 -2.06 22.99 -10.66
CA GLU A 208 -1.73 24.03 -9.67
C GLU A 208 -0.70 23.48 -8.66
N ALA A 209 0.37 24.23 -8.40
CA ALA A 209 1.49 23.84 -7.55
C ALA A 209 2.12 22.47 -7.90
N ALA A 210 1.97 22.01 -9.14
CA ALA A 210 2.56 20.76 -9.60
C ALA A 210 4.07 20.90 -9.85
N HIS A 211 4.82 19.84 -9.59
CA HIS A 211 6.26 19.77 -9.84
C HIS A 211 6.59 18.57 -10.74
N ALA A 212 7.28 18.81 -11.86
CA ALA A 212 7.74 17.77 -12.78
C ALA A 212 9.24 17.96 -13.11
N GLU A 213 10.07 16.96 -12.82
CA GLU A 213 11.52 17.00 -13.04
C GLU A 213 12.01 15.76 -13.79
N GLY A 214 13.00 15.89 -14.68
CA GLY A 214 13.69 14.76 -15.32
C GLY A 214 13.48 14.65 -16.84
N PHE A 215 13.19 13.45 -17.35
CA PHE A 215 13.00 13.18 -18.79
C PHE A 215 11.63 12.57 -19.07
N SER A 216 10.84 13.20 -19.94
CA SER A 216 9.49 12.74 -20.30
C SER A 216 8.57 12.55 -19.08
N THR A 217 8.65 13.47 -18.11
CA THR A 217 7.84 13.42 -16.88
C THR A 217 6.61 14.30 -16.99
N THR A 218 5.52 13.93 -16.31
CA THR A 218 4.26 14.68 -16.34
C THR A 218 3.61 14.73 -14.96
N ALA A 219 3.44 15.93 -14.43
CA ALA A 219 2.64 16.22 -13.25
C ALA A 219 1.41 17.07 -13.66
N SER A 220 0.21 16.48 -13.63
CA SER A 220 -1.02 17.14 -14.12
C SER A 220 -2.10 17.36 -13.06
N GLY A 221 -1.97 16.74 -11.89
CA GLY A 221 -2.86 17.00 -10.76
C GLY A 221 -2.45 18.22 -9.92
N GLU A 222 -3.41 18.79 -9.19
CA GLU A 222 -3.13 19.79 -8.13
C GLU A 222 -2.14 19.22 -7.11
N ALA A 223 -1.05 19.94 -6.83
CA ALA A 223 0.04 19.52 -5.96
C ALA A 223 0.64 18.14 -6.30
N ALA A 224 0.57 17.73 -7.56
CA ALA A 224 1.19 16.48 -8.02
C ALA A 224 2.71 16.63 -8.16
N HIS A 225 3.45 15.56 -7.88
CA HIS A 225 4.90 15.51 -8.01
C HIS A 225 5.33 14.34 -8.91
N ALA A 226 6.08 14.61 -9.97
CA ALA A 226 6.62 13.60 -10.88
C ALA A 226 8.12 13.81 -11.11
N GLU A 227 8.96 12.84 -10.75
CA GLU A 227 10.43 12.94 -10.87
C GLU A 227 11.01 11.68 -11.54
N GLY A 228 11.99 11.83 -12.45
CA GLY A 228 12.73 10.72 -13.03
C GLY A 228 12.59 10.56 -14.56
N PHE A 229 12.40 9.34 -15.05
CA PHE A 229 12.29 9.04 -16.49
C PHE A 229 10.93 8.43 -16.81
N GLY A 230 10.10 9.11 -17.61
CA GLY A 230 8.80 8.59 -18.04
C GLY A 230 7.76 8.49 -16.92
N THR A 231 7.90 9.30 -15.86
CA THR A 231 7.01 9.27 -14.68
C THR A 231 5.77 10.11 -14.87
N GLN A 232 4.65 9.67 -14.28
CA GLN A 232 3.33 10.31 -14.44
C GLN A 232 2.60 10.42 -13.10
N ALA A 233 2.32 11.66 -12.67
CA ALA A 233 1.49 11.98 -11.52
C ALA A 233 0.25 12.75 -11.98
N SER A 234 -0.90 12.07 -12.03
CA SER A 234 -2.05 12.55 -12.82
C SER A 234 -3.19 13.17 -12.02
N VAL A 235 -3.16 13.10 -10.69
CA VAL A 235 -4.31 13.44 -9.84
C VAL A 235 -3.86 14.23 -8.62
N ARG A 236 -4.81 14.81 -7.89
CA ARG A 236 -4.54 15.64 -6.71
C ARG A 236 -3.63 14.92 -5.71
N GLY A 237 -2.51 15.56 -5.38
CA GLY A 237 -1.52 15.08 -4.41
C GLY A 237 -0.85 13.76 -4.78
N SER A 238 -0.96 13.31 -6.04
CA SER A 238 -0.26 12.09 -6.49
C SER A 238 1.25 12.32 -6.59
N HIS A 239 2.06 11.33 -6.23
CA HIS A 239 3.51 11.39 -6.27
C HIS A 239 4.06 10.18 -7.05
N ALA A 240 4.83 10.41 -8.11
CA ALA A 240 5.49 9.39 -8.91
C ALA A 240 6.99 9.67 -9.06
N GLU A 241 7.85 8.74 -8.63
CA GLU A 241 9.32 8.87 -8.70
C GLU A 241 9.94 7.62 -9.36
N GLY A 242 11.01 7.78 -10.15
CA GLY A 242 11.80 6.68 -10.69
C GLY A 242 11.71 6.47 -12.20
N LEU A 243 11.62 5.21 -12.66
CA LEU A 243 11.64 4.83 -14.08
C LEU A 243 10.30 4.27 -14.52
N GLY A 244 9.54 5.02 -15.31
CA GLY A 244 8.27 4.58 -15.87
C GLY A 244 7.16 4.39 -14.84
N THR A 245 7.22 5.10 -13.71
CA THR A 245 6.23 5.00 -12.63
C THR A 245 4.97 5.82 -12.92
N SER A 246 3.84 5.39 -12.34
CA SER A 246 2.56 6.08 -12.52
C SER A 246 1.75 6.12 -11.23
N ALA A 247 1.45 7.33 -10.77
CA ALA A 247 0.52 7.62 -9.69
C ALA A 247 -0.75 8.28 -10.25
N SER A 248 -1.84 7.51 -10.30
CA SER A 248 -3.12 7.89 -10.92
C SER A 248 -4.31 7.82 -9.96
N GLY A 249 -4.08 7.54 -8.68
CA GLY A 249 -5.07 7.72 -7.61
C GLY A 249 -4.88 9.05 -6.88
N GLU A 250 -5.96 9.56 -6.25
CA GLU A 250 -5.86 10.72 -5.36
C GLU A 250 -4.92 10.41 -4.18
N ALA A 251 -3.92 11.25 -3.94
CA ALA A 251 -2.88 11.06 -2.92
C ALA A 251 -2.15 9.69 -3.02
N ALA A 252 -2.06 9.11 -4.23
CA ALA A 252 -1.32 7.89 -4.46
C ALA A 252 0.19 8.15 -4.56
N HIS A 253 0.99 7.18 -4.16
CA HIS A 253 2.45 7.24 -4.22
C HIS A 253 3.02 6.04 -5.00
N ALA A 254 3.83 6.28 -6.02
CA ALA A 254 4.49 5.26 -6.83
C ALA A 254 6.00 5.53 -6.94
N GLU A 255 6.84 4.61 -6.48
CA GLU A 255 8.31 4.75 -6.48
C GLU A 255 8.98 3.47 -7.03
N GLY A 256 10.04 3.61 -7.84
CA GLY A 256 10.84 2.49 -8.34
C GLY A 256 10.86 2.36 -9.87
N GLU A 257 10.79 1.13 -10.40
CA GLU A 257 10.80 0.87 -11.85
C GLU A 257 9.49 0.23 -12.28
N GLY A 258 8.68 0.94 -13.06
CA GLY A 258 7.38 0.46 -13.55
C GLY A 258 6.32 0.30 -12.47
N ALA A 259 6.51 0.91 -11.29
CA ALA A 259 5.53 0.91 -10.20
C ALA A 259 4.25 1.68 -10.59
N VAL A 260 3.09 1.14 -10.24
CA VAL A 260 1.78 1.73 -10.56
C VAL A 260 0.88 1.81 -9.33
N ALA A 261 0.62 3.03 -8.87
CA ALA A 261 -0.33 3.33 -7.81
C ALA A 261 -1.59 3.99 -8.40
N SER A 262 -2.70 3.25 -8.45
CA SER A 262 -3.95 3.69 -9.10
C SER A 262 -5.16 3.78 -8.16
N GLY A 263 -5.04 3.26 -6.93
CA GLY A 263 -6.05 3.42 -5.91
C GLY A 263 -5.91 4.75 -5.16
N GLY A 264 -7.01 5.29 -4.62
CA GLY A 264 -6.93 6.47 -3.74
C GLY A 264 -6.12 6.14 -2.49
N ARG A 265 -5.12 6.97 -2.15
CA ARG A 265 -4.14 6.75 -1.07
C ARG A 265 -3.37 5.42 -1.18
N SER A 266 -3.23 4.86 -2.38
CA SER A 266 -2.46 3.62 -2.56
C SER A 266 -0.97 3.91 -2.62
N HIS A 267 -0.14 2.95 -2.22
CA HIS A 267 1.32 3.05 -2.25
C HIS A 267 1.90 1.86 -3.02
N ALA A 268 2.72 2.12 -4.06
CA ALA A 268 3.43 1.10 -4.82
C ALA A 268 4.93 1.41 -4.85
N GLU A 269 5.76 0.51 -4.33
CA GLU A 269 7.22 0.70 -4.23
C GLU A 269 7.96 -0.51 -4.83
N GLY A 270 8.97 -0.28 -5.68
CA GLY A 270 9.86 -1.33 -6.19
C GLY A 270 9.73 -1.64 -7.69
N LEU A 271 10.02 -2.89 -8.09
CA LEU A 271 10.08 -3.30 -9.50
C LEU A 271 8.73 -3.85 -9.96
N ARG A 272 8.06 -3.16 -10.88
CA ARG A 272 6.77 -3.55 -11.49
C ARG A 272 5.69 -3.86 -10.47
N THR A 273 5.67 -3.14 -9.34
CA THR A 273 4.65 -3.29 -8.32
C THR A 273 3.37 -2.57 -8.69
N ARG A 274 2.22 -3.07 -8.25
CA ARG A 274 0.91 -2.51 -8.57
C ARG A 274 0.03 -2.41 -7.33
N ALA A 275 -0.30 -1.19 -6.92
CA ALA A 275 -1.29 -0.92 -5.89
C ALA A 275 -2.54 -0.28 -6.53
N SER A 276 -3.62 -1.03 -6.68
CA SER A 276 -4.86 -0.55 -7.32
C SER A 276 -6.07 -0.48 -6.41
N GLY A 277 -6.00 -1.06 -5.21
CA GLY A 277 -7.03 -0.93 -4.20
C GLY A 277 -7.01 0.42 -3.49
N ARG A 278 -8.15 0.87 -2.96
CA ARG A 278 -8.16 2.07 -2.11
C ARG A 278 -7.33 1.79 -0.85
N SER A 279 -6.37 2.65 -0.54
CA SER A 279 -5.45 2.47 0.60
C SER A 279 -4.64 1.16 0.58
N SER A 280 -4.48 0.55 -0.60
CA SER A 280 -3.65 -0.66 -0.74
C SER A 280 -2.16 -0.32 -0.75
N HIS A 281 -1.32 -1.26 -0.32
CA HIS A 281 0.14 -1.12 -0.33
C HIS A 281 0.78 -2.31 -1.07
N ALA A 282 1.65 -2.06 -2.05
CA ALA A 282 2.40 -3.08 -2.76
C ALA A 282 3.89 -2.73 -2.77
N GLU A 283 4.74 -3.58 -2.19
CA GLU A 283 6.19 -3.40 -2.17
C GLU A 283 6.94 -4.64 -2.70
N GLY A 284 8.18 -4.48 -3.18
CA GLY A 284 9.03 -5.58 -3.66
C GLY A 284 9.14 -5.69 -5.19
N SER A 285 9.00 -6.91 -5.73
CA SER A 285 9.16 -7.19 -7.17
C SER A 285 7.96 -7.94 -7.73
N GLU A 286 7.31 -7.38 -8.74
CA GLU A 286 6.14 -7.96 -9.41
C GLU A 286 4.96 -8.24 -8.46
N THR A 287 4.85 -7.49 -7.36
CA THR A 287 3.77 -7.62 -6.38
C THR A 287 2.52 -6.84 -6.79
N THR A 288 1.34 -7.33 -6.42
CA THR A 288 0.05 -6.69 -6.72
C THR A 288 -0.86 -6.65 -5.50
N ALA A 289 -1.23 -5.44 -5.05
CA ALA A 289 -2.26 -5.21 -4.04
C ALA A 289 -3.48 -4.55 -4.70
N SER A 290 -4.56 -5.31 -4.89
CA SER A 290 -5.76 -4.86 -5.62
C SER A 290 -7.04 -4.78 -4.79
N GLY A 291 -7.08 -5.40 -3.61
CA GLY A 291 -8.17 -5.27 -2.65
C GLY A 291 -8.14 -3.95 -1.89
N GLU A 292 -9.28 -3.51 -1.35
CA GLU A 292 -9.32 -2.35 -0.46
C GLU A 292 -8.48 -2.62 0.80
N ALA A 293 -7.58 -1.69 1.13
CA ALA A 293 -6.66 -1.79 2.26
C ALA A 293 -5.84 -3.11 2.28
N SER A 294 -5.62 -3.73 1.12
CA SER A 294 -4.78 -4.93 1.01
C SER A 294 -3.29 -4.57 1.01
N HIS A 295 -2.45 -5.53 1.42
CA HIS A 295 -1.00 -5.38 1.48
C HIS A 295 -0.30 -6.55 0.77
N ALA A 296 0.63 -6.28 -0.15
CA ALA A 296 1.42 -7.30 -0.83
C ALA A 296 2.92 -6.95 -0.77
N GLU A 297 3.75 -7.87 -0.28
CA GLU A 297 5.21 -7.71 -0.19
C GLU A 297 5.97 -8.96 -0.69
N GLY A 298 7.22 -8.78 -1.10
CA GLY A 298 8.09 -9.87 -1.57
C GLY A 298 8.25 -9.97 -3.10
N GLU A 299 8.18 -11.18 -3.66
CA GLU A 299 8.34 -11.46 -5.09
C GLU A 299 7.08 -12.13 -5.65
N ARG A 300 6.45 -11.54 -6.68
CA ARG A 300 5.26 -12.11 -7.36
C ARG A 300 4.06 -12.37 -6.42
N SER A 301 4.01 -11.73 -5.27
CA SER A 301 2.91 -11.83 -4.29
C SER A 301 1.67 -11.03 -4.74
N THR A 302 0.47 -11.58 -4.51
CA THR A 302 -0.80 -10.94 -4.88
C THR A 302 -1.79 -10.90 -3.70
N ALA A 303 -2.18 -9.70 -3.27
CA ALA A 303 -3.23 -9.47 -2.28
C ALA A 303 -4.46 -8.81 -2.93
N SER A 304 -5.46 -9.62 -3.28
CA SER A 304 -6.64 -9.20 -4.06
C SER A 304 -7.96 -9.18 -3.27
N GLY A 305 -8.00 -9.79 -2.09
CA GLY A 305 -9.11 -9.65 -1.17
C GLY A 305 -9.05 -8.33 -0.41
N ASP A 306 -10.21 -7.79 -0.01
CA ASP A 306 -10.25 -6.63 0.87
C ASP A 306 -9.63 -6.99 2.23
N LEU A 307 -8.80 -6.10 2.79
CA LEU A 307 -8.03 -6.32 4.01
C LEU A 307 -7.07 -7.53 3.96
N SER A 308 -6.78 -8.08 2.78
CA SER A 308 -5.91 -9.25 2.66
C SER A 308 -4.43 -8.88 2.72
N HIS A 309 -3.60 -9.84 3.12
CA HIS A 309 -2.14 -9.69 3.22
C HIS A 309 -1.44 -10.85 2.51
N ALA A 310 -0.50 -10.56 1.61
CA ALA A 310 0.32 -11.57 0.93
C ALA A 310 1.80 -11.21 1.04
N GLU A 311 2.61 -12.09 1.63
CA GLU A 311 4.06 -11.92 1.77
C GLU A 311 4.82 -13.16 1.27
N GLY A 312 6.07 -13.00 0.81
CA GLY A 312 6.93 -14.12 0.38
C GLY A 312 7.24 -14.18 -1.12
N ASP A 313 7.34 -15.39 -1.68
CA ASP A 313 7.58 -15.65 -3.11
C ASP A 313 6.40 -16.43 -3.71
N ASP A 314 5.74 -15.87 -4.72
CA ASP A 314 4.61 -16.49 -5.43
C ASP A 314 3.37 -16.73 -4.56
N THR A 315 3.07 -15.84 -3.60
CA THR A 315 1.93 -16.01 -2.68
C THR A 315 0.66 -15.29 -3.15
N SER A 316 -0.52 -15.80 -2.77
CA SER A 316 -1.81 -15.24 -3.20
C SER A 316 -2.83 -15.21 -2.05
N ALA A 317 -3.24 -14.01 -1.62
CA ALA A 317 -4.30 -13.79 -0.64
C ALA A 317 -5.52 -13.13 -1.33
N SER A 318 -6.51 -13.94 -1.70
CA SER A 318 -7.68 -13.50 -2.49
C SER A 318 -9.01 -13.50 -1.73
N GLY A 319 -9.06 -14.09 -0.54
CA GLY A 319 -10.20 -13.99 0.36
C GLY A 319 -10.22 -12.67 1.13
N GLU A 320 -11.41 -12.20 1.50
CA GLU A 320 -11.54 -11.04 2.40
C GLU A 320 -10.85 -11.35 3.74
N SER A 321 -9.99 -10.45 4.21
CA SER A 321 -9.17 -10.60 5.42
C SER A 321 -8.30 -11.87 5.43
N SER A 322 -7.98 -12.45 4.26
CA SER A 322 -7.10 -13.62 4.19
C SER A 322 -5.62 -13.25 4.29
N HIS A 323 -4.79 -14.21 4.71
CA HIS A 323 -3.35 -14.04 4.85
C HIS A 323 -2.61 -15.20 4.19
N ALA A 324 -1.66 -14.90 3.30
CA ALA A 324 -0.80 -15.88 2.65
C ALA A 324 0.67 -15.51 2.82
N GLU A 325 1.47 -16.42 3.38
CA GLU A 325 2.91 -16.23 3.59
C GLU A 325 3.73 -17.44 3.12
N GLY A 326 5.01 -17.24 2.75
CA GLY A 326 5.93 -18.32 2.39
C GLY A 326 6.20 -18.44 0.89
N TRP A 327 6.13 -19.66 0.34
CA TRP A 327 6.47 -19.98 -1.05
C TRP A 327 5.34 -20.70 -1.79
N SER A 328 4.83 -20.08 -2.86
CA SER A 328 3.72 -20.63 -3.67
C SER A 328 2.47 -20.97 -2.84
N THR A 329 2.09 -20.14 -1.87
CA THR A 329 0.93 -20.37 -0.99
C THR A 329 -0.32 -19.61 -1.45
N GLU A 330 -1.51 -20.17 -1.20
CA GLU A 330 -2.80 -19.58 -1.60
C GLU A 330 -3.80 -19.55 -0.44
N ALA A 331 -4.27 -18.36 -0.06
CA ALA A 331 -5.35 -18.13 0.89
C ALA A 331 -6.56 -17.48 0.20
N SER A 332 -7.51 -18.31 -0.23
CA SER A 332 -8.69 -17.88 -1.03
C SER A 332 -10.02 -17.89 -0.28
N GLY A 333 -10.08 -18.48 0.91
CA GLY A 333 -11.25 -18.39 1.81
C GLY A 333 -11.32 -17.07 2.59
N ILE A 334 -12.51 -16.67 3.01
CA ILE A 334 -12.70 -15.50 3.89
C ILE A 334 -11.98 -15.76 5.22
N SER A 335 -11.15 -14.83 5.67
CA SER A 335 -10.36 -14.96 6.90
C SER A 335 -9.53 -16.24 6.97
N SER A 336 -9.08 -16.77 5.83
CA SER A 336 -8.23 -17.95 5.76
C SER A 336 -6.74 -17.61 5.91
N HIS A 337 -5.93 -18.58 6.35
CA HIS A 337 -4.49 -18.43 6.53
C HIS A 337 -3.71 -19.57 5.85
N ALA A 338 -2.79 -19.24 4.94
CA ALA A 338 -1.89 -20.21 4.33
C ALA A 338 -0.42 -19.83 4.59
N GLU A 339 0.34 -20.72 5.23
CA GLU A 339 1.77 -20.53 5.47
C GLU A 339 2.61 -21.74 5.02
N GLY A 340 3.91 -21.53 4.79
CA GLY A 340 4.85 -22.59 4.40
C GLY A 340 5.14 -22.66 2.90
N GLY A 341 4.99 -23.85 2.29
CA GLY A 341 5.34 -24.11 0.89
C GLY A 341 4.23 -24.85 0.14
N ARG A 342 3.72 -24.28 -0.95
CA ARG A 342 2.65 -24.90 -1.76
C ARG A 342 1.40 -25.28 -0.95
N THR A 343 1.04 -24.47 0.05
CA THR A 343 -0.14 -24.70 0.90
C THR A 343 -1.36 -23.94 0.39
N ILE A 344 -2.57 -24.49 0.61
CA ILE A 344 -3.84 -23.94 0.11
C ILE A 344 -4.87 -23.86 1.24
N ALA A 345 -5.21 -22.63 1.65
CA ALA A 345 -6.28 -22.28 2.59
C ALA A 345 -7.51 -21.73 1.84
N SER A 346 -8.29 -22.62 1.23
CA SER A 346 -9.41 -22.30 0.33
C SER A 346 -10.80 -22.32 0.98
N GLY A 347 -10.91 -22.84 2.20
CA GLY A 347 -12.14 -22.77 3.00
C GLY A 347 -12.24 -21.48 3.81
N ASP A 348 -13.45 -20.99 4.06
CA ASP A 348 -13.65 -19.85 4.96
C ASP A 348 -13.18 -20.20 6.38
N TYR A 349 -12.47 -19.27 7.03
CA TYR A 349 -11.86 -19.44 8.35
C TYR A 349 -10.86 -20.61 8.45
N SER A 350 -10.36 -21.12 7.33
CA SER A 350 -9.45 -22.27 7.30
C SER A 350 -7.99 -21.86 7.51
N HIS A 351 -7.15 -22.84 7.89
CA HIS A 351 -5.73 -22.66 8.10
C HIS A 351 -4.95 -23.85 7.50
N ALA A 352 -4.02 -23.58 6.59
CA ALA A 352 -3.08 -24.57 6.04
C ALA A 352 -1.62 -24.20 6.34
N GLU A 353 -0.86 -25.08 6.98
CA GLU A 353 0.57 -24.88 7.25
C GLU A 353 1.42 -26.09 6.83
N GLY A 354 2.69 -25.83 6.45
CA GLY A 354 3.67 -26.87 6.12
C GLY A 354 4.01 -26.97 4.64
N LEU A 355 4.00 -28.18 4.06
CA LEU A 355 4.38 -28.41 2.65
C LEU A 355 3.30 -29.17 1.90
N GLU A 356 2.71 -28.58 0.84
CA GLU A 356 1.68 -29.25 0.02
C GLU A 356 0.47 -29.74 0.85
N THR A 357 -0.02 -28.89 1.75
CA THR A 357 -1.25 -29.13 2.52
C THR A 357 -2.42 -28.31 1.99
N ASP A 358 -3.61 -28.88 1.94
CA ASP A 358 -4.80 -28.24 1.38
C ASP A 358 -6.01 -28.37 2.33
N THR A 359 -6.70 -27.27 2.60
CA THR A 359 -7.96 -27.27 3.37
C THR A 359 -9.17 -27.71 2.54
N ASN A 360 -8.99 -27.90 1.22
CA ASN A 360 -9.92 -28.55 0.31
C ASN A 360 -11.34 -27.95 0.39
N LEU A 361 -11.42 -26.61 0.41
CA LEU A 361 -12.64 -25.81 0.52
C LEU A 361 -13.44 -25.99 1.82
N PHE A 362 -12.94 -26.74 2.80
CA PHE A 362 -13.66 -26.98 4.04
C PHE A 362 -13.56 -25.79 4.99
N GLU A 363 -14.72 -25.23 5.32
CA GLU A 363 -14.86 -24.15 6.30
C GLU A 363 -14.27 -24.55 7.65
N GLY A 364 -13.46 -23.70 8.27
CA GLY A 364 -12.88 -23.89 9.59
C GLY A 364 -11.92 -25.08 9.72
N ALA A 365 -11.48 -25.67 8.60
CA ALA A 365 -10.50 -26.75 8.62
C ALA A 365 -9.11 -26.21 8.97
N HIS A 366 -8.38 -26.93 9.82
CA HIS A 366 -6.97 -26.67 10.10
C HIS A 366 -6.14 -27.90 9.76
N ILE A 367 -5.10 -27.74 8.93
CA ILE A 367 -4.22 -28.82 8.52
C ILE A 367 -2.75 -28.40 8.62
N MET A 368 -1.93 -29.29 9.18
CA MET A 368 -0.48 -29.10 9.28
C MET A 368 0.28 -30.33 8.77
N GLY A 369 1.54 -30.15 8.39
CA GLY A 369 2.47 -31.25 8.09
C GLY A 369 2.92 -31.24 6.63
N ARG A 370 2.84 -32.40 5.96
CA ARG A 370 3.25 -32.48 4.55
C ARG A 370 2.33 -33.37 3.73
N PHE A 371 2.04 -32.95 2.50
CA PHE A 371 1.31 -33.70 1.48
C PHE A 371 0.00 -34.29 2.02
N GLY A 372 -1.02 -33.46 2.20
CA GLY A 372 -2.32 -33.93 2.70
C GLY A 372 -3.44 -32.94 2.50
N SER A 373 -4.68 -33.45 2.52
CA SER A 373 -5.87 -32.64 2.32
C SER A 373 -6.87 -32.86 3.45
N ALA A 374 -7.50 -31.78 3.90
CA ALA A 374 -8.63 -31.85 4.82
C ALA A 374 -9.79 -32.62 4.18
N THR A 375 -10.62 -33.23 5.03
CA THR A 375 -11.71 -34.13 4.59
C THR A 375 -13.08 -33.77 5.16
N GLU A 376 -13.16 -32.72 5.99
CA GLU A 376 -14.39 -32.25 6.64
C GLU A 376 -14.20 -30.86 7.26
N GLU A 377 -15.30 -30.14 7.39
CA GLU A 377 -15.37 -28.80 7.99
C GLU A 377 -15.06 -28.83 9.49
N TYR A 378 -14.61 -27.68 10.02
CA TYR A 378 -14.39 -27.40 11.43
C TYR A 378 -13.52 -28.42 12.17
N SER A 379 -12.57 -29.05 11.46
CA SER A 379 -11.79 -30.20 11.94
C SER A 379 -10.29 -29.94 11.90
N TRP A 380 -9.53 -30.71 12.68
CA TRP A 380 -8.07 -30.59 12.75
C TRP A 380 -7.38 -31.83 12.16
N PHE A 381 -6.37 -31.63 11.33
CA PHE A 381 -5.71 -32.68 10.56
C PHE A 381 -4.17 -32.61 10.69
N LEU A 382 -3.53 -33.78 10.79
CA LEU A 382 -2.08 -33.94 10.68
C LEU A 382 -1.75 -34.72 9.42
N ALA A 383 -1.11 -34.08 8.45
CA ALA A 383 -0.67 -34.65 7.19
C ALA A 383 0.72 -35.30 7.30
N ASP A 384 0.88 -36.48 6.72
CA ASP A 384 2.19 -37.18 6.63
C ASP A 384 2.26 -38.02 5.35
N GLY A 385 1.92 -37.41 4.22
CA GLY A 385 2.06 -38.03 2.91
C GLY A 385 3.43 -37.81 2.29
N ASP A 386 3.49 -38.11 0.99
CA ASP A 386 4.56 -37.70 0.09
C ASP A 386 4.00 -37.18 -1.24
N ALA A 387 4.88 -36.69 -2.11
CA ALA A 387 4.52 -36.07 -3.40
C ALA A 387 3.74 -37.00 -4.35
N ILE A 388 3.76 -38.31 -4.12
CA ILE A 388 3.05 -39.31 -4.94
C ILE A 388 1.78 -39.76 -4.21
N THR A 389 1.84 -39.87 -2.89
CA THR A 389 0.75 -40.34 -2.04
C THR A 389 0.47 -39.36 -0.89
N PRO A 390 -0.37 -38.32 -1.12
CA PRO A 390 -0.86 -37.47 -0.05
C PRO A 390 -1.66 -38.29 0.98
N ASP A 391 -1.47 -38.02 2.26
CA ASP A 391 -2.12 -38.78 3.33
C ASP A 391 -2.23 -38.03 4.68
N LEU A 392 -3.09 -38.54 5.56
CA LEU A 392 -3.34 -38.02 6.90
C LEU A 392 -2.91 -39.04 7.97
N ALA A 393 -1.99 -38.66 8.85
CA ALA A 393 -1.61 -39.48 10.00
C ALA A 393 -2.67 -39.48 11.11
N ALA A 394 -3.35 -38.34 11.31
CA ALA A 394 -4.37 -38.18 12.33
C ALA A 394 -5.39 -37.09 11.99
N ARG A 395 -6.58 -37.20 12.60
CA ARG A 395 -7.60 -36.14 12.59
C ARG A 395 -8.41 -36.09 13.88
N ILE A 396 -8.95 -34.91 14.17
CA ILE A 396 -9.98 -34.68 15.18
C ILE A 396 -11.16 -34.01 14.48
N SER A 397 -12.28 -34.72 14.35
CA SER A 397 -13.46 -34.21 13.67
C SER A 397 -14.13 -33.08 14.47
N GLY A 398 -14.65 -32.06 13.78
CA GLY A 398 -15.19 -30.82 14.35
C GLY A 398 -16.33 -30.92 15.36
N PRO A 399 -17.23 -31.91 15.29
CA PRO A 399 -18.14 -32.13 16.42
C PRO A 399 -17.44 -32.76 17.64
N GLY A 400 -16.11 -32.93 17.65
CA GLY A 400 -15.35 -33.59 18.71
C GLY A 400 -15.82 -35.02 18.97
N GLU A 401 -16.38 -35.67 17.94
CA GLU A 401 -17.04 -36.97 18.06
C GLU A 401 -16.06 -38.12 17.92
N GLN A 402 -15.01 -37.95 17.10
CA GLN A 402 -14.02 -38.99 16.84
C GLN A 402 -12.64 -38.35 16.65
N GLY A 403 -11.67 -38.82 17.44
CA GLY A 403 -10.25 -38.72 17.10
C GLY A 403 -9.86 -39.99 16.37
N VAL A 404 -9.21 -39.86 15.22
CA VAL A 404 -8.74 -40.99 14.41
C VAL A 404 -7.25 -40.85 14.19
N THR A 405 -6.51 -41.93 14.39
CA THR A 405 -5.09 -42.03 14.05
C THR A 405 -4.90 -43.25 13.16
N GLN A 406 -4.12 -43.13 12.08
CA GLN A 406 -3.84 -44.28 11.19
C GLN A 406 -3.05 -45.37 11.91
N ASN A 407 -2.07 -44.95 12.71
CA ASN A 407 -1.27 -45.82 13.57
C ASN A 407 -1.76 -45.76 15.02
N GLY A 408 -1.37 -46.74 15.83
CA GLY A 408 -1.70 -46.76 17.25
C GLY A 408 -1.01 -45.65 18.04
N TRP A 409 -1.61 -45.26 19.16
CA TRP A 409 -0.99 -44.38 20.15
C TRP A 409 -0.05 -45.18 21.05
N LEU A 410 1.24 -44.81 21.09
CA LEU A 410 2.25 -45.47 21.93
C LEU A 410 2.22 -44.88 23.35
N ALA A 411 1.46 -45.50 24.25
CA ALA A 411 1.49 -45.20 25.68
C ALA A 411 2.49 -46.09 26.43
N ALA A 412 3.00 -45.62 27.58
CA ALA A 412 3.78 -46.44 28.51
C ALA A 412 2.97 -47.67 29.01
N PRO A 413 3.62 -48.72 29.59
CA PRO A 413 2.91 -49.89 30.08
C PRO A 413 1.82 -49.51 31.08
N ALA A 414 0.58 -49.72 30.71
CA ALA A 414 -0.59 -49.35 31.48
C ALA A 414 -1.81 -50.20 31.06
N ASP A 415 -2.93 -49.92 31.70
CA ASP A 415 -4.22 -50.57 31.49
C ASP A 415 -5.19 -49.72 30.68
N TYR A 416 -6.21 -50.39 30.14
CA TYR A 416 -7.40 -49.76 29.61
C TYR A 416 -8.44 -49.70 30.73
N ALA A 417 -8.82 -48.48 31.10
CA ALA A 417 -9.73 -48.23 32.20
C ALA A 417 -11.02 -47.56 31.75
N GLU A 418 -12.05 -47.69 32.57
CA GLU A 418 -13.27 -46.89 32.49
C GLU A 418 -13.58 -46.30 33.87
N MET A 419 -14.15 -45.10 33.90
CA MET A 419 -14.58 -44.48 35.16
C MET A 419 -15.90 -45.10 35.65
N PHE A 420 -15.91 -45.50 36.93
CA PHE A 420 -17.10 -46.01 37.62
C PHE A 420 -17.38 -45.21 38.90
N GLU A 421 -18.66 -45.11 39.24
CA GLU A 421 -19.13 -44.49 40.49
C GLU A 421 -19.16 -45.55 41.60
N THR A 422 -18.76 -45.16 42.81
CA THR A 422 -18.77 -45.99 44.01
C THR A 422 -20.18 -46.16 44.58
N PHE A 423 -20.50 -47.35 45.05
CA PHE A 423 -21.85 -47.73 45.50
C PHE A 423 -22.36 -46.86 46.65
N ASP A 424 -21.50 -46.62 47.64
CA ASP A 424 -21.77 -45.86 48.86
C ASP A 424 -21.32 -44.38 48.76
N GLY A 425 -20.73 -43.97 47.65
CA GLY A 425 -20.14 -42.64 47.45
C GLY A 425 -18.80 -42.44 48.15
N ALA A 426 -18.25 -43.46 48.82
CA ALA A 426 -16.96 -43.38 49.48
C ALA A 426 -15.81 -43.67 48.49
N PRO A 427 -14.69 -42.94 48.55
CA PRO A 427 -13.58 -43.15 47.64
C PRO A 427 -12.96 -44.55 47.82
N ILE A 428 -12.68 -45.21 46.70
CA ILE A 428 -11.87 -46.42 46.66
C ILE A 428 -10.51 -46.03 46.09
N ASP A 429 -9.48 -46.10 46.93
CA ASP A 429 -8.09 -45.82 46.55
C ASP A 429 -7.57 -46.82 45.50
N VAL A 430 -6.44 -46.53 44.86
CA VAL A 430 -5.88 -47.36 43.80
C VAL A 430 -5.37 -48.72 44.31
N GLY A 431 -5.35 -49.70 43.41
CA GLY A 431 -4.86 -51.06 43.66
C GLY A 431 -5.81 -51.99 44.43
N TYR A 432 -7.10 -51.68 44.54
CA TYR A 432 -8.12 -52.62 45.05
C TYR A 432 -8.85 -53.32 43.90
N PHE A 433 -9.16 -54.60 44.09
CA PHE A 433 -10.12 -55.32 43.27
C PHE A 433 -11.53 -54.80 43.54
N VAL A 434 -12.29 -54.60 42.47
CA VAL A 434 -13.67 -54.13 42.54
C VAL A 434 -14.63 -55.05 41.80
N THR A 435 -15.87 -55.07 42.27
CA THR A 435 -16.99 -55.75 41.62
C THR A 435 -18.19 -54.79 41.51
N LEU A 436 -19.23 -55.23 40.82
CA LEU A 436 -20.43 -54.44 40.57
C LEU A 436 -21.52 -54.74 41.60
N GLU A 437 -22.12 -53.67 42.12
CA GLU A 437 -23.41 -53.69 42.79
C GLU A 437 -24.36 -52.80 41.98
N GLY A 438 -25.22 -53.44 41.17
CA GLY A 438 -25.94 -52.74 40.11
C GLY A 438 -24.97 -52.19 39.05
N ASN A 439 -24.97 -50.87 38.86
CA ASN A 439 -24.09 -50.16 37.93
C ASN A 439 -22.93 -49.40 38.62
N LYS A 440 -22.75 -49.61 39.93
CA LYS A 440 -21.74 -48.96 40.75
C LYS A 440 -20.72 -49.97 41.25
N ILE A 441 -19.54 -49.49 41.65
CA ILE A 441 -18.46 -50.33 42.14
C ILE A 441 -18.38 -50.36 43.66
N ARG A 442 -17.99 -51.52 44.19
CA ARG A 442 -17.50 -51.69 45.57
C ARG A 442 -16.26 -52.58 45.55
N LYS A 443 -15.52 -52.62 46.66
CA LYS A 443 -14.44 -53.60 46.82
C LYS A 443 -15.00 -55.02 46.67
N ALA A 444 -14.29 -55.84 45.88
CA ALA A 444 -14.61 -57.25 45.74
C ALA A 444 -14.19 -58.01 47.00
N THR A 445 -14.90 -59.10 47.30
CA THR A 445 -14.63 -60.00 48.42
C THR A 445 -14.27 -61.39 47.90
N SER A 446 -13.85 -62.30 48.79
CA SER A 446 -13.56 -63.68 48.39
C SER A 446 -14.80 -64.45 47.90
N SER A 447 -16.00 -63.97 48.27
CA SER A 447 -17.28 -64.55 47.90
C SER A 447 -17.82 -64.09 46.55
N ASP A 448 -17.20 -63.08 45.92
CA ASP A 448 -17.65 -62.55 44.65
C ASP A 448 -17.17 -63.41 43.47
N ASP A 449 -18.13 -63.96 42.74
CA ASP A 449 -17.84 -64.78 41.55
C ASP A 449 -17.32 -63.94 40.38
N TYR A 450 -17.69 -62.66 40.33
CA TYR A 450 -17.30 -61.72 39.30
C TYR A 450 -16.42 -60.60 39.87
N VAL A 451 -15.29 -60.36 39.21
CA VAL A 451 -14.40 -59.22 39.46
C VAL A 451 -14.44 -58.36 38.20
N LEU A 452 -14.87 -57.11 38.34
CA LEU A 452 -14.92 -56.15 37.24
C LEU A 452 -13.52 -55.77 36.79
N GLY A 453 -12.67 -55.42 37.76
CA GLY A 453 -11.32 -54.96 37.50
C GLY A 453 -10.59 -54.49 38.75
N ILE A 454 -9.56 -53.67 38.55
CA ILE A 454 -8.73 -53.11 39.62
C ILE A 454 -8.71 -51.59 39.49
N THR A 455 -8.94 -50.85 40.57
CA THR A 455 -8.81 -49.38 40.56
C THR A 455 -7.39 -48.97 40.12
N SER A 456 -7.27 -48.29 38.99
CA SER A 456 -6.00 -47.94 38.35
C SER A 456 -5.49 -46.57 38.76
N ALA A 457 -4.17 -46.43 38.80
CA ALA A 457 -3.48 -45.18 39.09
C ALA A 457 -3.00 -44.44 37.83
N THR A 458 -2.62 -45.17 36.79
CA THR A 458 -1.98 -44.61 35.59
C THR A 458 -2.46 -45.33 34.32
N PRO A 459 -3.78 -45.32 34.03
CA PRO A 459 -4.32 -45.95 32.82
C PRO A 459 -3.81 -45.25 31.55
N ALA A 460 -3.55 -46.03 30.49
CA ALA A 460 -3.17 -45.48 29.17
C ALA A 460 -4.36 -44.84 28.47
N PHE A 461 -5.56 -45.41 28.70
CA PHE A 461 -6.81 -44.92 28.16
C PHE A 461 -7.88 -44.97 29.25
N VAL A 462 -8.67 -43.90 29.36
CA VAL A 462 -9.78 -43.81 30.30
C VAL A 462 -11.07 -43.49 29.55
N ALA A 463 -11.95 -44.48 29.44
CA ALA A 463 -13.30 -44.27 28.93
C ALA A 463 -14.21 -43.67 30.01
N ASN A 464 -15.32 -43.07 29.57
CA ASN A 464 -16.36 -42.53 30.45
C ASN A 464 -15.85 -41.46 31.45
N ALA A 465 -14.75 -40.78 31.16
CA ALA A 465 -14.16 -39.77 32.04
C ALA A 465 -14.97 -38.44 32.06
N GLU A 466 -15.55 -38.06 30.92
CA GLU A 466 -16.35 -36.83 30.77
C GLU A 466 -15.59 -35.58 31.26
N GLU A 467 -14.32 -35.46 30.89
CA GLU A 467 -13.42 -34.40 31.42
C GLU A 467 -13.83 -32.98 31.00
N LEU A 468 -14.32 -32.79 29.78
CA LEU A 468 -14.46 -31.46 29.19
C LEU A 468 -15.82 -30.79 29.41
N LYS A 469 -16.85 -31.54 29.82
CA LYS A 469 -18.22 -31.03 29.89
C LYS A 469 -19.11 -31.89 30.75
N TRP A 470 -20.23 -31.30 31.18
CA TRP A 470 -21.25 -32.04 31.90
C TRP A 470 -21.78 -33.22 31.07
N ARG A 471 -21.67 -34.44 31.61
CA ARG A 471 -22.01 -35.72 30.96
C ARG A 471 -23.33 -35.69 30.17
N SER A 472 -24.36 -35.12 30.77
CA SER A 472 -25.72 -35.11 30.23
C SER A 472 -26.09 -33.77 29.60
N LYS A 473 -25.10 -32.93 29.22
CA LYS A 473 -25.33 -31.65 28.55
C LYS A 473 -26.14 -31.80 27.27
N TYR A 474 -25.96 -32.90 26.54
CA TYR A 474 -26.67 -33.18 25.29
C TYR A 474 -27.51 -34.45 25.40
N LEU A 475 -28.68 -34.45 24.76
CA LEU A 475 -29.53 -35.62 24.68
C LEU A 475 -28.88 -36.73 23.84
N LYS A 476 -29.12 -37.97 24.27
CA LYS A 476 -28.68 -39.18 23.61
C LYS A 476 -29.89 -40.06 23.29
N ASP A 477 -29.82 -40.83 22.21
CA ASP A 477 -30.84 -41.82 21.87
C ASP A 477 -30.71 -43.08 22.76
N GLU A 478 -31.58 -44.08 22.53
CA GLU A 478 -31.59 -45.33 23.29
C GLU A 478 -30.29 -46.16 23.20
N TRP A 479 -29.41 -45.85 22.23
CA TRP A 479 -28.11 -46.49 22.01
C TRP A 479 -26.94 -45.63 22.51
N GLY A 480 -27.21 -44.48 23.13
CA GLY A 480 -26.20 -43.56 23.64
C GLY A 480 -25.59 -42.62 22.59
N ARG A 481 -26.11 -42.60 21.35
CA ARG A 481 -25.66 -41.69 20.30
C ARG A 481 -26.26 -40.31 20.52
N LEU A 482 -25.49 -39.26 20.26
CA LEU A 482 -25.99 -37.89 20.40
C LEU A 482 -27.17 -37.64 19.45
N ILE A 483 -28.26 -37.08 19.98
CA ILE A 483 -29.37 -36.61 19.17
C ILE A 483 -28.98 -35.27 18.56
N LYS A 484 -29.11 -35.18 17.24
CA LYS A 484 -28.84 -33.96 16.47
C LYS A 484 -30.13 -33.48 15.82
N GLN A 485 -30.26 -32.17 15.67
CA GLN A 485 -31.33 -31.52 14.93
C GLN A 485 -30.73 -30.65 13.84
N GLU A 486 -31.35 -30.65 12.67
CA GLU A 486 -31.05 -29.66 11.63
C GLU A 486 -31.67 -28.32 12.04
N VAL A 487 -30.84 -27.28 12.06
CA VAL A 487 -31.27 -25.91 12.31
C VAL A 487 -30.95 -25.10 11.06
N GLN A 488 -31.97 -24.50 10.47
CA GLN A 488 -31.80 -23.53 9.39
C GLN A 488 -31.62 -22.14 9.98
N TYR A 489 -30.57 -21.46 9.54
CA TYR A 489 -30.31 -20.06 9.84
C TYR A 489 -30.59 -19.25 8.58
N GLU A 490 -31.37 -18.19 8.75
CA GLU A 490 -31.53 -17.17 7.71
C GLU A 490 -30.24 -16.35 7.57
N ALA A 491 -30.12 -15.66 6.43
CA ALA A 491 -29.04 -14.72 6.23
C ALA A 491 -29.06 -13.64 7.33
N GLU A 492 -27.93 -13.45 8.01
CA GLU A 492 -27.73 -12.37 8.97
C GLU A 492 -27.28 -11.15 8.19
N ILE A 493 -28.08 -10.08 8.22
CA ILE A 493 -27.82 -8.81 7.54
C ILE A 493 -27.79 -7.71 8.60
N THR A 494 -26.78 -6.86 8.58
CA THR A 494 -26.69 -5.68 9.44
C THR A 494 -27.79 -4.66 9.14
N MET A 495 -27.99 -3.69 10.05
CA MET A 495 -28.98 -2.60 9.85
C MET A 495 -28.69 -1.73 8.61
N ASP A 496 -27.44 -1.67 8.15
CA ASP A 496 -26.98 -0.95 6.96
C ASP A 496 -26.99 -1.82 5.68
N GLY A 497 -27.46 -3.06 5.76
CA GLY A 497 -27.70 -3.91 4.59
C GLY A 497 -26.52 -4.78 4.15
N MET A 498 -25.45 -4.88 4.94
CA MET A 498 -24.33 -5.80 4.68
C MET A 498 -24.67 -7.21 5.16
N LEU A 499 -24.42 -8.20 4.30
CA LEU A 499 -24.55 -9.62 4.65
C LEU A 499 -23.42 -10.00 5.62
N VAL A 500 -23.76 -10.26 6.88
CA VAL A 500 -22.84 -10.74 7.93
C VAL A 500 -22.62 -12.24 7.81
N ARG A 501 -23.70 -13.01 7.58
CA ARG A 501 -23.63 -14.46 7.38
C ARG A 501 -24.69 -14.91 6.37
N PRO A 502 -24.34 -15.76 5.39
CA PRO A 502 -25.34 -16.35 4.50
C PRO A 502 -26.26 -17.32 5.25
N ALA A 503 -27.43 -17.59 4.64
CA ALA A 503 -28.32 -18.62 5.13
C ALA A 503 -27.62 -19.98 5.06
N ARG A 504 -27.74 -20.79 6.11
CA ARG A 504 -27.07 -22.10 6.21
C ARG A 504 -27.87 -23.08 7.03
N THR A 505 -27.59 -24.37 6.86
CA THR A 505 -28.18 -25.45 7.66
C THR A 505 -27.08 -26.10 8.49
N GLU A 506 -27.24 -26.15 9.81
CA GLU A 506 -26.29 -26.80 10.72
C GLU A 506 -26.93 -27.98 11.45
N LEU A 507 -26.18 -29.08 11.61
CA LEU A 507 -26.55 -30.16 12.53
C LEU A 507 -26.08 -29.82 13.95
N ARG A 508 -27.02 -29.41 14.81
CA ARG A 508 -26.72 -29.09 16.21
C ARG A 508 -27.08 -30.23 17.14
N LYS A 509 -26.22 -30.43 18.15
CA LYS A 509 -26.50 -31.34 19.28
C LYS A 509 -27.64 -30.75 20.12
N VAL A 510 -28.66 -31.56 20.39
CA VAL A 510 -29.81 -31.13 21.20
C VAL A 510 -29.39 -31.05 22.66
N VAL A 511 -29.49 -29.86 23.25
CA VAL A 511 -29.18 -29.64 24.67
C VAL A 511 -30.23 -30.33 25.53
N ASN A 512 -29.81 -31.00 26.59
CA ASN A 512 -30.72 -31.60 27.55
C ASN A 512 -31.45 -30.49 28.33
N PRO A 513 -32.80 -30.48 28.41
CA PRO A 513 -33.54 -29.50 29.21
C PRO A 513 -33.13 -29.43 30.69
N ASP A 514 -32.59 -30.52 31.24
CA ASP A 514 -32.08 -30.58 32.62
C ASP A 514 -30.66 -29.97 32.77
N PHE A 515 -30.05 -29.55 31.66
CA PHE A 515 -28.77 -28.85 31.69
C PHE A 515 -28.94 -27.44 32.27
N ASP A 516 -28.07 -27.11 33.21
CA ASP A 516 -28.00 -25.89 33.99
C ASP A 516 -26.64 -25.26 33.68
N PRO A 517 -26.60 -24.16 32.90
CA PRO A 517 -25.36 -23.53 32.50
C PRO A 517 -24.64 -22.82 33.65
N ASP A 518 -25.34 -22.48 34.74
CA ASP A 518 -24.77 -21.74 35.87
C ASP A 518 -24.09 -22.66 36.88
N ARG A 519 -24.34 -23.96 36.78
CA ARG A 519 -23.70 -24.97 37.62
C ARG A 519 -22.27 -25.26 37.15
N ILE A 520 -21.30 -24.95 38.01
CA ILE A 520 -19.90 -25.35 37.80
C ILE A 520 -19.82 -26.87 37.69
N TYR A 521 -19.29 -27.35 36.55
CA TYR A 521 -19.06 -28.76 36.32
C TYR A 521 -17.73 -29.18 36.96
N VAL A 522 -17.77 -30.23 37.78
CA VAL A 522 -16.58 -30.90 38.30
C VAL A 522 -16.43 -32.23 37.55
N PRO A 523 -15.31 -32.46 36.83
CA PRO A 523 -15.03 -33.70 36.11
C PRO A 523 -15.10 -34.95 37.00
N ARG A 524 -15.29 -36.14 36.42
CA ARG A 524 -15.28 -37.39 37.21
C ARG A 524 -13.94 -37.65 37.87
N SER A 525 -12.84 -37.31 37.19
CA SER A 525 -11.48 -37.44 37.71
C SER A 525 -11.24 -36.69 39.02
N GLU A 526 -12.00 -35.62 39.27
CA GLU A 526 -11.88 -34.77 40.46
C GLU A 526 -12.92 -35.10 41.55
N ARG A 527 -13.83 -36.05 41.32
CA ARG A 527 -14.91 -36.39 42.24
C ARG A 527 -14.58 -37.64 43.05
N PRO A 528 -14.62 -37.59 44.39
CA PRO A 528 -14.16 -38.70 45.25
C PRO A 528 -15.02 -39.96 45.08
N GLU A 529 -16.28 -39.82 44.66
CA GLU A 529 -17.15 -40.96 44.41
C GLU A 529 -16.86 -41.69 43.09
N TRP A 530 -15.92 -41.22 42.26
CA TRP A 530 -15.54 -41.85 41.00
C TRP A 530 -14.12 -42.42 41.05
N ALA A 531 -13.91 -43.60 40.45
CA ALA A 531 -12.59 -44.20 40.30
C ALA A 531 -12.39 -44.77 38.89
N ALA A 532 -11.17 -44.64 38.37
CA ALA A 532 -10.74 -45.33 37.16
C ALA A 532 -10.55 -46.81 37.48
N VAL A 533 -11.26 -47.70 36.80
CA VAL A 533 -11.12 -49.14 36.97
C VAL A 533 -10.46 -49.71 35.73
N GLY A 534 -9.24 -50.21 35.88
CA GLY A 534 -8.55 -50.97 34.86
C GLY A 534 -9.28 -52.29 34.61
N LEU A 535 -9.69 -52.50 33.37
CA LEU A 535 -10.45 -53.67 32.93
C LEU A 535 -9.55 -54.70 32.26
N VAL A 536 -8.46 -54.26 31.64
CA VAL A 536 -7.47 -55.11 30.99
C VAL A 536 -6.11 -54.44 30.96
N GLY A 537 -5.05 -55.22 31.11
CA GLY A 537 -3.66 -54.74 31.04
C GLY A 537 -2.83 -55.09 32.27
N GLN A 538 -1.69 -54.41 32.40
CA GLN A 538 -0.78 -54.60 33.52
C GLN A 538 -1.12 -53.63 34.64
N LEU A 539 -1.59 -54.16 35.77
CA LEU A 539 -2.10 -53.37 36.89
C LEU A 539 -1.31 -53.64 38.15
N ARG A 540 -1.02 -52.57 38.89
CA ARG A 540 -0.50 -52.68 40.25
C ARG A 540 -1.66 -52.92 41.20
N VAL A 541 -1.54 -53.94 42.03
CA VAL A 541 -2.57 -54.30 43.01
C VAL A 541 -1.93 -54.47 44.38
N ARG A 542 -2.68 -54.11 45.41
CA ARG A 542 -2.33 -54.38 46.81
C ARG A 542 -2.40 -55.87 47.04
N ASP A 543 -1.49 -56.42 47.83
CA ASP A 543 -1.49 -57.84 48.17
C ASP A 543 -1.29 -58.08 49.67
N ASP A 544 -1.76 -59.25 50.14
CA ASP A 544 -1.61 -59.70 51.53
C ASP A 544 -0.25 -60.38 51.79
N GLY A 545 0.68 -60.30 50.83
CA GLY A 545 1.99 -60.96 50.86
C GLY A 545 1.99 -62.43 50.44
N SER A 546 0.83 -63.06 50.24
CA SER A 546 0.76 -64.48 49.86
C SER A 546 1.04 -64.73 48.38
N CYS A 547 0.93 -63.71 47.53
CA CYS A 547 1.05 -63.83 46.07
C CYS A 547 2.49 -64.04 45.62
N HIS A 548 2.71 -64.93 44.64
CA HIS A 548 4.04 -65.22 44.11
C HIS A 548 4.10 -65.00 42.59
N PRO A 549 5.21 -64.51 42.02
CA PRO A 549 5.40 -64.44 40.57
C PRO A 549 5.13 -65.79 39.91
N ASN A 550 4.49 -65.77 38.74
CA ASN A 550 3.99 -66.95 38.03
C ASN A 550 2.81 -67.70 38.67
N GLY A 551 2.31 -67.25 39.82
CA GLY A 551 1.06 -67.71 40.42
C GLY A 551 -0.16 -66.94 39.90
N TYR A 552 -1.32 -67.23 40.50
CA TYR A 552 -2.56 -66.50 40.30
C TYR A 552 -3.07 -65.92 41.62
N CYS A 553 -3.88 -64.87 41.52
CA CYS A 553 -4.50 -64.22 42.67
C CYS A 553 -5.96 -63.85 42.41
N ARG A 554 -6.74 -63.84 43.50
CA ARG A 554 -8.12 -63.33 43.57
C ARG A 554 -8.24 -62.34 44.74
N PRO A 555 -9.30 -61.51 44.79
CA PRO A 555 -9.57 -60.71 45.98
C PRO A 555 -9.81 -61.59 47.21
N ASN A 556 -9.26 -61.16 48.35
CA ASN A 556 -9.74 -61.57 49.66
C ASN A 556 -10.92 -60.68 50.11
N ASP A 557 -11.37 -60.83 51.36
CA ASP A 557 -12.49 -60.04 51.90
C ASP A 557 -12.19 -58.55 52.12
N GLU A 558 -10.93 -58.12 51.94
CA GLU A 558 -10.52 -56.71 51.98
C GLU A 558 -10.38 -56.09 50.57
N GLY A 559 -10.61 -56.87 49.51
CA GLY A 559 -10.44 -56.45 48.11
C GLY A 559 -8.98 -56.34 47.67
N ILE A 560 -8.05 -56.98 48.37
CA ILE A 560 -6.63 -57.06 47.99
C ILE A 560 -6.28 -58.46 47.49
N ALA A 561 -5.17 -58.60 46.77
CA ALA A 561 -4.75 -59.85 46.18
C ALA A 561 -4.34 -60.89 47.24
N THR A 562 -4.92 -62.08 47.15
CA THR A 562 -4.49 -63.28 47.86
C THR A 562 -4.25 -64.42 46.87
N THR A 563 -3.34 -65.35 47.19
CA THR A 563 -3.02 -66.49 46.33
C THR A 563 -4.27 -67.34 46.07
N SER A 564 -4.47 -67.68 44.81
CA SER A 564 -5.61 -68.48 44.37
C SER A 564 -5.17 -69.42 43.23
N PRO A 565 -5.83 -70.58 43.04
CA PRO A 565 -5.56 -71.44 41.88
C PRO A 565 -5.96 -70.79 40.55
N SER A 566 -6.78 -69.74 40.56
CA SER A 566 -7.28 -69.05 39.37
C SER A 566 -7.32 -67.53 39.59
N GLY A 567 -7.73 -66.76 38.58
CA GLY A 567 -7.79 -65.29 38.65
C GLY A 567 -6.66 -64.60 37.89
N CYS A 568 -6.19 -63.47 38.40
CA CYS A 568 -5.21 -62.63 37.70
C CYS A 568 -3.81 -63.23 37.79
N ARG A 569 -3.08 -63.24 36.67
CA ARG A 569 -1.70 -63.75 36.62
C ARG A 569 -0.77 -62.77 37.31
N VAL A 570 0.01 -63.22 38.29
CA VAL A 570 1.03 -62.41 38.95
C VAL A 570 2.29 -62.39 38.08
N LEU A 571 2.67 -61.20 37.60
CA LEU A 571 3.85 -61.01 36.75
C LEU A 571 5.11 -60.89 37.60
N MET A 572 5.08 -59.98 38.58
CA MET A 572 6.20 -59.75 39.49
C MET A 572 5.73 -59.09 40.79
N ARG A 573 6.56 -59.18 41.83
CA ARG A 573 6.39 -58.38 43.05
C ARG A 573 7.07 -57.02 42.86
N THR A 574 6.36 -55.94 43.16
CA THR A 574 6.84 -54.56 42.99
C THR A 574 7.08 -53.85 44.32
N GLY A 575 6.60 -54.42 45.43
CA GLY A 575 6.83 -53.93 46.79
C GLY A 575 6.49 -54.99 47.85
N VAL A 576 6.60 -54.60 49.13
CA VAL A 576 6.31 -55.52 50.26
C VAL A 576 4.85 -56.01 50.21
N ASN A 577 3.90 -55.09 49.98
CA ASN A 577 2.46 -55.38 49.89
C ASN A 577 1.87 -54.97 48.52
N GLN A 578 2.67 -55.08 47.45
CA GLN A 578 2.26 -54.71 46.10
C GLN A 578 2.85 -55.65 45.05
N ILE A 579 2.00 -56.06 44.12
CA ILE A 579 2.37 -56.89 42.98
C ILE A 579 1.90 -56.23 41.68
N LEU A 580 2.51 -56.63 40.57
CA LEU A 580 2.04 -56.34 39.22
C LEU A 580 1.33 -57.57 38.67
N VAL A 581 0.09 -57.40 38.23
CA VAL A 581 -0.74 -58.47 37.67
C VAL A 581 -1.11 -58.17 36.22
N MET A 582 -1.39 -59.21 35.46
CA MET A 582 -2.05 -59.11 34.16
C MET A 582 -3.55 -59.41 34.33
N LEU A 583 -4.39 -58.42 34.08
CA LEU A 583 -5.85 -58.51 34.10
C LEU A 583 -6.40 -58.67 32.67
N GLY A 584 -7.46 -59.46 32.49
CA GLY A 584 -8.21 -59.56 31.22
C GLY A 584 -7.78 -60.68 30.26
N VAL A 585 -6.77 -61.50 30.59
CA VAL A 585 -6.47 -62.73 29.84
C VAL A 585 -7.14 -63.90 30.54
N SER A 586 -8.20 -64.45 29.95
CA SER A 586 -8.91 -65.64 30.45
C SER A 586 -7.94 -66.80 30.67
N SER A 587 -7.49 -67.02 31.91
CA SER A 587 -7.26 -68.37 32.40
C SER A 587 -8.65 -68.95 32.62
N LYS A 588 -9.07 -69.86 31.73
CA LYS A 588 -10.35 -70.56 31.84
C LYS A 588 -10.58 -70.98 33.29
N PHE A 589 -11.71 -70.56 33.84
CA PHE A 589 -12.36 -71.27 34.94
C PHE A 589 -12.71 -72.66 34.40
N LEU A 590 -11.79 -73.61 34.58
CA LEU A 590 -12.04 -75.04 34.38
C LEU A 590 -11.97 -75.72 35.74
#